data_AF-A0A7X7Y2S5-F1
#
_entry.id   AF-A0A7X7Y2S5-F1
#
_cell.length_a   1.000
_cell.length_b   1.000
_cell.length_c   1.000
_cell.angle_alpha   90.00
_cell.angle_beta   90.00
_cell.angle_gamma   90.00
#
_symmetry.space_group_name_H-M   'P 1'
#
loop_
_entity.id
_entity.type
_entity.pdbx_description
1 polymer ?
#
loop_
_entity_poly.entity_id
_entity_poly.type
_entity_poly.pdbx_seq_one_letter_code
_entity_poly.pdbx_strand_id
1 'polypeptide(L)'
;MSSQRGLINSLKSIIKLLEEEKEALVENDVDRIMEIVNQKSIQINELSKFKGMDIQNNKEAMDLVQEIDRLQELNLLLTNQALSYQTALLETISNNLNNFSNTYSSKGKYETRNDINIIDQSV
;
A
#
# COMPACT_ATOMS: atom_id res chain seq x y z
N MET A 1 -3.39 28.97 23.50
CA MET A 1 -3.97 29.15 22.15
C MET A 1 -3.01 28.80 21.01
N SER A 2 -1.71 29.11 21.10
CA SER A 2 -0.74 28.79 20.04
C SER A 2 -0.49 27.29 19.84
N SER A 3 -0.48 26.49 20.92
CA SER A 3 -0.19 25.04 20.83
C SER A 3 -1.32 24.22 20.20
N GLN A 4 -2.59 24.61 20.41
CA GLN A 4 -3.74 23.96 19.77
C GLN A 4 -3.79 24.23 18.26
N ARG A 5 -3.49 25.47 17.83
CA ARG A 5 -3.35 25.78 16.40
C ARG A 5 -2.19 25.02 15.77
N GLY A 6 -1.07 24.89 16.49
CA GLY A 6 0.07 24.07 16.07
C GLY A 6 -0.32 22.62 15.82
N LEU A 7 -1.05 22.02 16.77
CA LEU A 7 -1.57 20.66 16.62
C LEU A 7 -2.50 20.52 15.41
N ILE A 8 -3.50 21.40 15.26
CA ILE A 8 -4.43 21.37 14.13
C ILE A 8 -3.69 21.44 12.79
N ASN A 9 -2.67 22.30 12.70
CA ASN A 9 -1.85 22.41 11.49
C ASN A 9 -1.05 21.13 11.23
N SER A 10 -0.47 20.51 12.26
CA SER A 10 0.20 19.21 12.13
C SER A 10 -0.76 18.12 11.67
N LEU A 11 -1.98 18.05 12.22
CA LEU A 11 -2.99 17.09 11.80
C LEU A 11 -3.42 17.29 10.33
N LYS A 12 -3.64 18.54 9.91
CA LYS A 12 -3.94 18.86 8.49
C LYS A 12 -2.78 18.47 7.56
N SER A 13 -1.53 18.67 8.01
CA SER A 13 -0.35 18.24 7.24
C SER A 13 -0.28 16.72 7.11
N ILE A 14 -0.71 15.97 8.12
CA ILE A 14 -0.77 14.50 8.06
C ILE A 14 -1.86 14.06 7.10
N ILE A 15 -3.05 14.66 7.16
CA ILE A 15 -4.15 14.36 6.21
C ILE A 15 -3.66 14.53 4.78
N LYS A 16 -3.03 15.67 4.46
CA LYS A 16 -2.48 15.90 3.12
C LYS A 16 -1.47 14.82 2.71
N LEU A 17 -0.57 14.44 3.62
CA LEU A 17 0.41 13.39 3.35
C LEU A 17 -0.26 12.02 3.09
N LEU A 18 -1.35 11.71 3.80
CA LEU A 18 -2.11 10.48 3.61
C LEU A 18 -2.94 10.47 2.32
N GLU A 19 -3.44 11.63 1.89
CA GLU A 19 -4.07 11.78 0.58
C GLU A 19 -3.05 11.56 -0.55
N GLU A 20 -1.85 12.12 -0.42
CA GLU A 20 -0.75 11.87 -1.36
C GLU A 20 -0.32 10.39 -1.37
N GLU A 21 -0.34 9.72 -0.21
CA GLU A 21 -0.07 8.28 -0.15
C GLU A 21 -1.14 7.47 -0.86
N LYS A 22 -2.41 7.82 -0.68
CA LYS A 22 -3.53 7.18 -1.38
C LYS A 22 -3.34 7.27 -2.89
N GLU A 23 -3.00 8.46 -3.40
CA GLU A 23 -2.73 8.67 -4.83
C GLU A 23 -1.54 7.82 -5.30
N ALA A 24 -0.42 7.85 -4.58
CA ALA A 24 0.75 7.05 -4.91
C ALA A 24 0.48 5.53 -4.89
N LEU A 25 -0.35 5.05 -3.95
CA LEU A 25 -0.78 3.64 -3.88
C LEU A 25 -1.66 3.25 -5.06
N VAL A 26 -2.57 4.13 -5.50
CA VAL A 26 -3.42 3.89 -6.68
C VAL A 26 -2.58 3.87 -7.96
N GLU A 27 -1.59 4.75 -8.08
CA GLU A 27 -0.68 4.82 -9.22
C GLU A 27 0.44 3.77 -9.19
N ASN A 28 0.58 3.02 -8.10
CA ASN A 28 1.69 2.10 -7.82
C ASN A 28 3.07 2.79 -7.88
N ASP A 29 3.16 4.06 -7.48
CA ASP A 29 4.40 4.82 -7.39
C ASP A 29 5.18 4.44 -6.13
N VAL A 30 5.99 3.38 -6.24
CA VAL A 30 6.77 2.82 -5.14
C VAL A 30 7.77 3.82 -4.57
N ASP A 31 8.40 4.63 -5.41
CA ASP A 31 9.40 5.62 -4.97
C ASP A 31 8.73 6.69 -4.11
N ARG A 32 7.57 7.18 -4.55
CA ARG A 32 6.79 8.15 -3.77
C ARG A 32 6.28 7.57 -2.46
N ILE A 33 5.80 6.33 -2.46
CA ILE A 33 5.35 5.64 -1.23
C ILE A 33 6.49 5.56 -0.21
N MET A 34 7.71 5.19 -0.64
CA MET A 34 8.88 5.13 0.25
C MET A 34 9.21 6.50 0.86
N GLU A 35 9.16 7.57 0.07
CA GLU A 35 9.37 8.92 0.57
C GLU A 35 8.30 9.30 1.61
N ILE A 36 7.03 9.01 1.34
CA ILE A 36 5.92 9.33 2.24
C ILE A 36 6.05 8.56 3.56
N VAL A 37 6.44 7.28 3.54
CA VAL A 37 6.69 6.50 4.77
C VAL A 37 7.76 7.17 5.64
N ASN A 38 8.84 7.67 5.04
CA ASN A 38 9.87 8.41 5.77
C ASN A 38 9.33 9.72 6.36
N GLN A 39 8.54 10.46 5.59
CA GLN A 39 7.90 11.71 6.06
C GLN A 39 6.92 11.45 7.22
N LYS A 40 6.16 10.36 7.19
CA LYS A 40 5.29 9.94 8.30
C LYS A 40 6.06 9.73 9.60
N SER A 41 7.24 9.08 9.52
CA SER A 41 8.10 8.88 10.70
C SER A 41 8.53 10.21 11.32
N ILE A 42 8.82 11.22 10.50
CA ILE A 42 9.18 12.57 10.97
C ILE A 42 7.96 13.23 11.64
N GLN A 43 6.79 13.20 11.00
CA GLN A 43 5.57 13.81 11.54
C GLN A 43 5.10 13.19 12.85
N ILE A 44 5.25 11.86 13.04
CA ILE A 44 4.96 11.19 14.31
C ILE A 44 5.86 11.73 15.43
N ASN A 45 7.15 11.95 15.15
CA ASN A 45 8.06 12.55 16.11
C ASN A 45 7.65 14.00 16.44
N GLU A 46 7.14 14.76 15.48
CA GLU A 46 6.62 16.10 15.74
C GLU A 46 5.33 16.08 16.57
N LEU A 47 4.43 15.14 16.32
CA LEU A 47 3.21 14.95 17.11
C LEU A 47 3.51 14.62 18.58
N SER A 48 4.63 13.95 18.86
CA SER A 48 5.05 13.64 20.23
C SER A 48 5.21 14.89 21.11
N LYS A 49 5.49 16.06 20.51
CA LYS A 49 5.60 17.36 21.20
C LYS A 49 4.27 17.83 21.79
N PHE A 50 3.15 17.31 21.29
CA PHE A 50 1.81 17.65 21.76
C PHE A 50 1.21 16.56 22.68
N LYS A 51 2.00 15.53 23.03
CA LYS A 51 1.57 14.44 23.91
C LYS A 51 1.11 14.98 25.27
N GLY A 52 -0.05 14.52 25.74
CA GLY A 52 -0.65 14.96 27.01
C GLY A 52 -1.51 16.22 26.89
N MET A 53 -1.69 16.78 25.69
CA MET A 53 -2.68 17.84 25.47
C MET A 53 -4.09 17.26 25.51
N ASP A 54 -4.98 17.85 26.31
CA ASP A 54 -6.40 17.52 26.26
C ASP A 54 -7.02 18.13 25.00
N ILE A 55 -7.47 17.25 24.11
CA ILE A 55 -8.13 17.58 22.85
C ILE A 55 -9.59 17.12 22.84
N GLN A 56 -10.09 16.48 23.92
CA GLN A 56 -11.44 15.89 23.93
C GLN A 56 -12.53 16.94 23.71
N ASN A 57 -12.31 18.16 24.20
CA ASN A 57 -13.24 19.28 24.03
C ASN A 57 -13.00 20.07 22.72
N ASN A 58 -11.97 19.71 21.94
CA ASN A 58 -11.67 20.36 20.67
C ASN A 58 -12.25 19.56 19.50
N LYS A 59 -13.47 19.93 19.10
CA LYS A 59 -14.19 19.27 18.01
C LYS A 59 -13.39 19.23 16.70
N GLU A 60 -12.73 20.33 16.32
CA GLU A 60 -11.94 20.37 15.08
C GLU A 60 -10.78 19.37 15.12
N ALA A 61 -10.04 19.30 16.24
CA ALA A 61 -8.97 18.33 16.38
C ALA A 61 -9.49 16.89 16.33
N MET A 62 -10.64 16.61 16.96
CA MET A 62 -11.24 15.28 16.96
C MET A 62 -11.72 14.85 15.57
N ASP A 63 -12.36 15.76 14.83
CA ASP A 63 -12.80 15.51 13.46
C ASP A 63 -11.61 15.21 12.54
N LEU A 64 -10.49 15.93 12.70
CA LEU A 64 -9.25 15.68 11.96
C LEU A 64 -8.61 14.33 12.31
N VAL A 65 -8.62 13.93 13.58
CA VAL A 65 -8.11 12.61 14.00
C VAL A 65 -8.93 11.48 13.39
N GLN A 66 -10.27 11.60 13.40
CA GLN A 66 -11.14 10.62 12.75
C GLN A 66 -10.87 10.53 11.24
N GLU A 67 -10.59 11.65 10.58
CA GLU A 67 -10.23 11.65 9.17
C GLU A 67 -8.90 10.98 8.89
N ILE A 68 -7.89 11.24 9.74
CA ILE A 68 -6.60 10.55 9.69
C ILE A 68 -6.78 9.04 9.83
N ASP A 69 -7.60 8.60 10.80
CA ASP A 69 -7.86 7.17 11.01
C ASP A 69 -8.50 6.54 9.77
N ARG A 70 -9.53 7.17 9.19
CA ARG A 70 -10.17 6.70 7.96
C ARG A 70 -9.20 6.59 6.78
N LEU A 71 -8.36 7.61 6.59
CA LEU A 71 -7.37 7.61 5.50
C LEU A 71 -6.30 6.53 5.71
N GLN A 72 -5.84 6.32 6.93
CA GLN A 72 -4.88 5.24 7.24
C GLN A 72 -5.49 3.86 6.99
N GLU A 73 -6.74 3.63 7.39
CA GLU A 73 -7.45 2.38 7.11
C GLU A 73 -7.56 2.13 5.60
N LEU A 74 -7.88 3.16 4.83
CA LEU A 74 -7.94 3.08 3.36
C LEU A 74 -6.57 2.76 2.74
N ASN A 75 -5.51 3.46 3.14
CA ASN A 75 -4.16 3.23 2.61
C ASN A 75 -3.64 1.83 2.97
N LEU A 76 -3.98 1.34 4.17
CA LEU A 76 -3.69 -0.04 4.58
C LEU A 76 -4.43 -1.05 3.68
N LEU A 77 -5.71 -0.81 3.40
CA LEU A 77 -6.49 -1.66 2.51
C LEU A 77 -5.89 -1.73 1.10
N LEU A 78 -5.52 -0.57 0.53
CA LEU A 78 -4.88 -0.49 -0.79
C LEU A 78 -3.53 -1.24 -0.81
N THR A 79 -2.74 -1.08 0.24
CA THR A 79 -1.46 -1.79 0.38
C THR A 79 -1.67 -3.30 0.43
N ASN A 80 -2.62 -3.77 1.24
CA ASN A 80 -2.95 -5.19 1.34
C ASN A 80 -3.47 -5.76 0.01
N GLN A 81 -4.27 -4.99 -0.72
CA GLN A 81 -4.75 -5.37 -2.05
C GLN A 81 -3.59 -5.54 -3.04
N ALA A 82 -2.64 -4.58 -3.07
CA ALA A 82 -1.46 -4.66 -3.91
C ALA A 82 -0.59 -5.89 -3.58
N LEU A 83 -0.36 -6.14 -2.28
CA LEU A 83 0.39 -7.33 -1.81
C LEU A 83 -0.32 -8.64 -2.18
N SER A 84 -1.64 -8.71 -2.04
CA SER A 84 -2.42 -9.89 -2.40
C SER A 84 -2.32 -10.19 -3.90
N TYR A 85 -2.39 -9.15 -4.75
CA TYR A 85 -2.24 -9.30 -6.19
C TYR A 85 -0.83 -9.78 -6.57
N GLN A 86 0.20 -9.17 -5.98
CA GLN A 86 1.60 -9.56 -6.18
C GLN A 86 1.83 -11.03 -5.79
N THR A 87 1.26 -11.46 -4.66
CA THR A 87 1.37 -12.83 -4.14
C THR A 87 0.71 -13.83 -5.10
N ALA A 88 -0.52 -13.56 -5.54
CA ALA A 88 -1.23 -14.41 -6.49
C ALA A 88 -0.49 -14.55 -7.83
N LEU A 89 0.12 -13.46 -8.31
CA LEU A 89 0.94 -13.47 -9.52
C LEU A 89 2.18 -14.36 -9.37
N LEU A 90 2.91 -14.23 -8.25
CA LEU A 90 4.09 -15.05 -7.97
C LEU A 90 3.74 -16.53 -7.79
N GLU A 91 2.64 -16.85 -7.11
CA GLU A 91 2.14 -18.21 -6.96
C GLU A 91 1.80 -18.83 -8.33
N THR A 92 1.15 -18.05 -9.21
CA THR A 92 0.83 -18.50 -10.56
C THR A 92 2.09 -18.79 -11.38
N ILE A 93 3.10 -17.92 -11.32
CA ILE A 93 4.38 -18.14 -12.00
C ILE A 93 5.08 -19.39 -11.45
N SER A 94 5.15 -19.53 -10.12
CA SER A 94 5.78 -20.67 -9.46
C SER A 94 5.09 -22.00 -9.81
N ASN A 95 3.76 -22.04 -9.79
CA ASN A 95 2.97 -23.22 -10.14
C ASN A 95 3.18 -23.64 -11.59
N ASN A 96 3.24 -22.68 -12.52
CA ASN A 96 3.53 -22.98 -13.92
C ASN A 96 4.95 -23.54 -14.11
N LEU A 97 5.97 -22.96 -13.46
CA LEU A 97 7.35 -23.46 -13.53
C LEU A 97 7.50 -24.87 -12.94
N ASN A 98 6.80 -25.17 -11.84
CA ASN A 98 6.81 -26.52 -11.23
C ASN A 98 6.18 -27.57 -12.15
N ASN A 99 5.14 -27.21 -12.91
CA ASN A 99 4.49 -28.10 -13.87
C ASN A 99 5.34 -28.44 -15.10
N PHE A 100 6.34 -27.60 -15.46
CA PHE A 100 7.30 -27.92 -16.54
C PHE A 100 8.38 -28.94 -16.13
N SER A 101 8.61 -29.14 -14.83
CA SER A 101 9.65 -30.06 -14.33
C SER A 101 9.25 -31.55 -14.31
N ASN A 102 7.96 -31.86 -14.49
CA ASN A 102 7.42 -33.23 -14.42
C ASN A 102 7.30 -33.94 -15.77
N THR A 103 7.78 -33.37 -16.87
CA THR A 103 7.74 -34.00 -18.20
C THR A 103 9.00 -34.83 -18.50
N TYR A 104 9.21 -35.89 -17.71
CA TYR A 104 9.98 -37.06 -18.15
C TYR A 104 9.09 -38.30 -18.05
N SER A 105 8.29 -38.52 -19.09
CA SER A 105 7.70 -39.84 -19.34
C SER A 105 8.84 -40.83 -19.59
N SER A 106 8.84 -41.95 -18.87
CA SER A 106 9.77 -43.08 -19.05
C SER A 106 9.61 -43.80 -20.41
N LYS A 107 8.78 -43.29 -21.32
CA LYS A 107 8.59 -43.81 -22.67
C LYS A 107 8.64 -42.66 -23.67
N GLY A 108 9.71 -42.68 -24.46
CA GLY A 108 10.08 -41.63 -25.39
C GLY A 108 9.08 -41.40 -26.53
N LYS A 109 8.94 -40.12 -26.87
CA LYS A 109 9.00 -39.54 -28.22
C LYS A 109 8.95 -38.02 -28.01
N TYR A 110 10.01 -37.33 -28.42
CA TYR A 110 10.07 -35.87 -28.38
C TYR A 110 9.21 -35.32 -29.52
N GLU A 111 8.05 -34.76 -29.20
CA GLU A 111 7.40 -33.79 -30.07
C GLU A 111 7.63 -32.40 -29.48
N THR A 112 8.59 -31.68 -30.05
CA THR A 112 8.77 -30.24 -29.81
C THR A 112 7.71 -29.48 -30.61
N ARG A 113 6.55 -29.22 -30.02
CA ARG A 113 5.72 -28.08 -30.42
C ARG A 113 5.74 -27.08 -29.28
N ASN A 114 6.61 -26.09 -29.47
CA ASN A 114 6.80 -24.97 -28.58
C ASN A 114 5.85 -23.84 -28.99
N ASP A 115 4.53 -24.11 -28.99
CA ASP A 115 3.52 -23.07 -29.16
C ASP A 115 3.22 -22.48 -27.79
N ILE A 116 4.15 -21.66 -27.29
CA ILE A 116 3.94 -20.84 -26.11
C ILE A 116 3.00 -19.70 -26.52
N ASN A 117 1.70 -19.98 -26.55
CA ASN A 117 0.67 -18.97 -26.76
C ASN A 117 0.23 -18.44 -25.38
N ILE A 118 0.97 -17.47 -24.85
CA ILE A 118 0.70 -16.87 -23.52
C ILE A 118 -0.42 -15.82 -23.57
N ILE A 119 -0.96 -15.50 -24.74
CA ILE A 119 -2.07 -14.54 -24.86
C ILE A 119 -3.21 -15.17 -25.66
N ASP A 120 -4.16 -15.78 -24.94
CA ASP A 120 -5.53 -15.97 -25.43
C ASP A 120 -6.29 -14.65 -25.21
N GLN A 121 -6.24 -13.77 -26.20
CA GLN A 121 -7.16 -12.62 -26.28
C GLN A 121 -8.52 -13.15 -26.74
N SER A 122 -9.33 -13.56 -25.78
CA SER A 122 -10.77 -13.71 -25.98
C SER A 122 -11.46 -12.36 -25.82
N VAL A 123 -11.51 -11.56 -26.91
CA VAL A 123 -12.67 -10.78 -27.42
C VAL A 123 -12.41 -10.27 -28.82
#